data_AF-A0A6B0XES2-F1
#
_entry.id   AF-A0A6B0XES2-F1
#
_cell.length_a   1.000
_cell.length_b   1.000
_cell.length_c   1.000
_cell.angle_alpha   90.00
_cell.angle_beta   90.00
_cell.angle_gamma   90.00
#
_symmetry.space_group_name_H-M   'P 1'
#
loop_
_entity.id
_entity.type
_entity.pdbx_description
1 polymer ?
#
loop_
_entity_poly.entity_id
_entity_poly.type
_entity_poly.pdbx_seq_one_letter_code
_entity_poly.pdbx_strand_id
1 'polypeptide(L)'
;MEISLDLPDTAALVDLDQAYLKEALVVTLYHVGKLSEKEACLTLGISRRAFEELLPQFGFSILADTPETIDVEEVASVLEHQEGL
;
A
#
# COMPACT_ATOMS: atom_id res chain seq x y z
N MET A 1 4.97 -12.14 19.97
CA MET A 1 6.04 -11.17 19.65
C MET A 1 5.43 -9.79 19.75
N GLU A 2 6.10 -8.86 20.40
CA GLU A 2 5.66 -7.46 20.49
C GLU A 2 6.62 -6.62 19.63
N ILE A 3 6.06 -5.76 18.78
CA ILE A 3 6.80 -4.86 17.92
C ILE A 3 6.31 -3.44 18.22
N SER A 4 7.24 -2.55 18.54
CA SER A 4 6.98 -1.12 18.72
C SER A 4 7.41 -0.39 17.46
N LEU A 5 6.52 0.40 16.87
CA LEU A 5 6.84 1.31 15.77
C LEU A 5 6.96 2.73 16.32
N ASP A 6 8.00 3.44 15.91
CA ASP A 6 8.17 4.87 16.14
C ASP A 6 7.74 5.61 14.87
N LEU A 7 6.82 6.56 15.03
CA LEU A 7 6.27 7.36 13.93
C LEU A 7 6.74 8.81 14.09
N PRO A 8 6.99 9.55 13.00
CA PRO A 8 7.42 10.94 13.11
C PRO A 8 6.32 11.80 13.74
N ASP A 9 6.70 12.71 14.64
CA ASP A 9 5.78 13.67 15.27
C ASP A 9 5.34 14.76 14.28
N THR A 10 4.52 14.37 13.30
CA THR A 10 3.94 15.30 12.31
C THR A 10 2.45 15.49 12.58
N ALA A 11 1.96 16.72 12.40
CA ALA A 11 0.54 17.06 12.59
C ALA A 11 -0.41 16.20 11.73
N ALA A 12 0.08 15.69 10.60
CA ALA A 12 -0.67 14.81 9.70
C ALA A 12 -0.96 13.41 10.29
N LEU A 13 -0.21 12.98 11.32
CA LEU A 13 -0.35 11.66 11.93
C LEU A 13 -1.13 11.68 13.25
N VAL A 14 -1.54 12.86 13.72
CA VAL A 14 -2.24 13.05 15.01
C VAL A 14 -3.61 12.37 15.04
N ASP A 15 -4.25 12.21 13.89
CA ASP A 15 -5.57 11.58 13.75
C ASP A 15 -5.48 10.20 13.07
N LEU A 16 -4.29 9.61 13.02
CA LEU A 16 -4.11 8.34 12.31
C LEU A 16 -4.74 7.19 13.09
N ASP A 17 -5.79 6.62 12.52
CA ASP A 17 -6.55 5.55 13.13
C ASP A 17 -5.73 4.25 13.26
N GLN A 18 -5.85 3.58 14.41
CA GLN A 18 -5.09 2.35 14.69
C GLN A 18 -5.52 1.19 13.78
N ALA A 19 -6.79 1.11 13.39
CA ALA A 19 -7.26 0.09 12.46
C ALA A 19 -6.68 0.36 11.07
N TYR A 20 -6.67 1.61 10.62
CA TYR A 20 -6.02 1.99 9.35
C TYR A 20 -4.53 1.62 9.34
N LEU A 21 -3.79 1.92 10.42
CA LEU A 21 -2.38 1.51 10.55
C LEU A 21 -2.19 -0.01 10.47
N LYS A 22 -3.05 -0.76 11.16
CA LYS A 22 -3.01 -2.22 11.16
C LYS A 22 -3.28 -2.77 9.75
N GLU A 23 -4.29 -2.24 9.06
CA GLU A 23 -4.63 -2.60 7.69
C GLU A 23 -3.47 -2.30 6.74
N ALA A 24 -2.93 -1.08 6.78
CA ALA A 24 -1.79 -0.66 5.96
C ALA A 24 -0.59 -1.59 6.15
N LEU A 25 -0.26 -1.94 7.40
CA LEU A 25 0.86 -2.83 7.71
C LEU A 25 0.62 -4.24 7.19
N VAL A 26 -0.56 -4.82 7.43
CA VAL A 26 -0.89 -6.18 6.98
C VAL A 26 -0.88 -6.27 5.46
N VAL A 27 -1.44 -5.28 4.78
CA VAL A 27 -1.44 -5.21 3.32
C VAL A 27 -0.02 -5.10 2.77
N THR A 28 0.81 -4.23 3.36
CA THR A 28 2.21 -4.08 2.96
C THR A 28 2.98 -5.39 3.12
N LEU A 29 2.80 -6.08 4.25
CA LEU A 29 3.44 -7.37 4.52
C LEU A 29 2.95 -8.48 3.57
N TYR A 30 1.68 -8.45 3.16
CA TYR A 30 1.18 -9.32 2.10
C TYR A 30 1.86 -9.01 0.75
N HIS A 31 1.93 -7.74 0.37
CA HIS A 31 2.52 -7.31 -0.90
C HIS A 31 4.01 -7.68 -1.00
N VAL A 32 4.79 -7.51 0.08
CA VAL A 32 6.21 -7.91 0.11
C VAL A 32 6.41 -9.43 0.31
N GLY A 33 5.34 -10.23 0.27
CA GLY A 33 5.38 -11.69 0.36
C GLY A 33 5.75 -12.24 1.74
N LYS A 34 5.64 -11.42 2.81
CA LYS A 34 5.91 -11.85 4.20
C LYS A 34 4.69 -12.45 4.89
N LEU A 35 3.49 -12.17 4.40
CA LEU A 35 2.23 -12.78 4.81
C LEU A 35 1.55 -13.44 3.61
N SER A 36 0.98 -14.62 3.81
CA SER A 36 0.00 -15.15 2.85
C SER A 36 -1.34 -14.42 2.97
N GLU A 37 -2.16 -14.45 1.91
CA GLU A 37 -3.53 -13.91 1.91
C GLU A 37 -4.35 -14.47 3.09
N LYS A 38 -4.21 -15.76 3.37
CA LYS A 38 -4.92 -16.43 4.47
C LYS A 38 -4.52 -15.85 5.83
N GLU A 39 -3.23 -15.63 6.05
CA GLU A 39 -2.72 -15.05 7.29
C GLU A 39 -3.13 -13.57 7.43
N ALA A 40 -3.13 -12.82 6.32
CA ALA A 40 -3.61 -11.45 6.29
C ALA A 40 -5.10 -11.35 6.66
N CYS A 41 -5.96 -12.19 6.04
CA CYS A 41 -7.38 -12.27 6.36
C CYS A 41 -7.64 -12.63 7.83
N LEU A 42 -6.89 -13.62 8.36
CA LEU A 42 -6.98 -14.02 9.77
C LEU A 42 -6.55 -12.89 10.72
N THR A 43 -5.50 -12.14 10.36
CA THR A 43 -4.97 -11.04 11.18
C THR A 43 -5.94 -9.87 11.26
N LEU A 44 -6.62 -9.58 10.15
CA LEU A 44 -7.62 -8.50 10.05
C LEU A 44 -9.01 -8.95 10.49
N GLY A 45 -9.28 -10.25 10.56
CA GLY A 45 -10.59 -10.80 10.92
C GLY A 45 -11.65 -10.58 9.83
N ILE A 46 -11.21 -10.44 8.57
CA ILE A 46 -12.08 -10.16 7.42
C ILE A 46 -12.12 -11.33 6.45
N SER A 47 -13.14 -11.35 5.59
CA SER A 47 -13.24 -12.32 4.51
C SER A 47 -12.22 -12.03 3.40
N ARG A 48 -11.88 -13.05 2.60
CA ARG A 48 -11.02 -12.89 1.42
C ARG A 48 -11.51 -11.77 0.49
N ARG A 49 -12.81 -11.73 0.20
CA ARG A 49 -13.40 -10.72 -0.69
C ARG A 49 -13.21 -9.30 -0.14
N ALA A 50 -13.43 -9.12 1.16
CA ALA A 50 -13.21 -7.84 1.82
C ALA A 50 -11.72 -7.44 1.80
N PHE A 51 -10.81 -8.42 1.92
CA PHE A 51 -9.38 -8.17 1.78
C PHE A 51 -9.00 -7.76 0.35
N GLU A 52 -9.55 -8.42 -0.67
CA GLU A 52 -9.35 -8.05 -2.07
C GLU A 52 -9.87 -6.63 -2.38
N GLU A 53 -10.97 -6.20 -1.76
CA GLU A 53 -11.50 -4.83 -1.86
C GLU A 53 -10.65 -3.79 -1.10
N LEU A 54 -9.82 -4.24 -0.16
CA LEU A 54 -8.96 -3.40 0.66
C LEU A 54 -7.60 -3.12 -0.02
N LEU A 55 -7.08 -4.05 -0.83
CA LEU A 55 -5.80 -3.88 -1.54
C LEU A 55 -5.73 -2.59 -2.39
N PRO A 56 -6.73 -2.23 -3.21
CA PRO A 56 -6.69 -1.03 -4.03
C PRO A 56 -6.67 0.27 -3.21
N GLN A 57 -7.24 0.25 -2.00
CA GLN A 57 -7.31 1.44 -1.12
C GLN A 57 -5.92 1.86 -0.63
N PHE A 58 -4.98 0.90 -0.57
CA PHE A 58 -3.59 1.14 -0.22
C PHE A 58 -2.66 1.22 -1.45
N GLY A 59 -3.24 1.38 -2.65
CA GLY A 59 -2.48 1.50 -3.89
C GLY A 59 -1.94 0.18 -4.44
N PHE A 60 -2.33 -0.96 -3.85
CA PHE A 60 -1.94 -2.26 -4.36
C PHE A 60 -3.00 -2.78 -5.32
N SER A 61 -2.70 -2.75 -6.61
CA SER A 61 -3.59 -3.31 -7.61
C SER A 61 -3.41 -4.84 -7.67
N ILE A 62 -4.50 -5.59 -7.58
CA ILE A 62 -4.47 -7.07 -7.76
C ILE A 62 -4.06 -7.44 -9.20
N LEU A 63 -4.16 -6.49 -10.13
CA LEU A 63 -3.64 -6.59 -11.48
C LEU A 63 -2.12 -6.33 -11.49
N ALA A 64 -1.37 -7.29 -10.98
CA ALA A 64 0.04 -7.57 -11.25
C ALA A 64 0.98 -6.36 -11.45
N ASP A 65 1.38 -5.71 -10.36
CA ASP A 65 2.70 -5.08 -10.31
C ASP A 65 3.74 -6.17 -9.95
N THR A 66 4.14 -6.93 -10.95
CA THR A 66 5.50 -7.49 -10.95
C THR A 66 6.48 -6.32 -11.01
N PRO A 67 7.71 -6.42 -10.44
CA PRO A 67 8.69 -5.33 -10.36
C PRO A 67 9.20 -4.77 -11.72
N GLU A 68 8.55 -5.09 -12.84
CA GLU A 68 8.82 -4.57 -14.18
C GLU A 68 7.95 -3.33 -14.54
N THR A 69 6.99 -2.94 -13.70
CA THR A 69 6.04 -1.83 -13.99
C THR A 69 6.28 -0.53 -13.21
N ILE A 70 7.33 -0.46 -12.39
CA ILE A 70 7.77 0.81 -11.76
C ILE A 70 8.82 1.49 -12.67
N ASP A 71 8.47 1.81 -13.91
CA ASP A 71 9.34 2.70 -14.74
C ASP A 71 8.58 3.46 -15.85
N VAL A 72 7.24 3.53 -15.81
CA VAL A 72 6.48 4.17 -16.91
C VAL A 72 5.76 5.45 -16.52
N GLU A 73 5.49 5.72 -15.23
CA GLU A 73 4.64 6.87 -14.86
C GLU A 73 5.39 8.16 -14.44
N GLU A 74 6.73 8.18 -14.43
CA GLU A 74 7.53 9.36 -14.06
C GLU A 74 8.26 10.05 -15.24
N VAL A 75 8.07 9.61 -16.49
CA VAL A 75 8.75 10.21 -17.68
C VAL A 75 7.84 10.92 -18.67
N ALA A 76 6.51 10.84 -18.51
CA ALA A 76 5.58 11.47 -19.45
C ALA A 76 5.39 12.99 -19.24
N SER A 77 5.74 13.55 -18.08
CA SER A 77 5.48 14.97 -17.79
C SER A 77 6.59 15.94 -18.19
N VAL A 78 7.73 15.48 -18.73
CA VAL A 78 8.89 16.34 -19.04
C VAL A 78 9.04 16.69 -20.53
N LEU A 79 8.29 16.05 -21.44
CA LEU A 79 8.50 16.23 -22.89
C LEU A 79 7.49 17.14 -23.62
N GLU A 80 6.46 17.69 -22.96
CA GLU A 80 5.50 18.59 -23.62
C GLU A 80 5.83 20.09 -23.51
N HIS A 81 7.01 20.48 -23.02
CA HIS A 81 7.37 21.91 -22.85
C HIS A 81 8.51 22.43 -23.75
N GLN A 82 8.91 21.71 -24.79
CA GLN A 82 9.88 22.25 -25.77
C GLN A 82 9.52 21.93 -27.23
N GLU A 83 8.33 22.33 -27.68
CA GLU A 83 8.11 22.67 -29.09
C GLU A 83 7.19 23.90 -29.17
N GLY A 84 7.77 25.10 -29.22
CA GLY A 84 7.01 26.34 -29.33
C GLY A 84 7.83 27.62 -29.33
N LEU A 85 8.32 27.97 -30.53
CA LEU A 85 8.96 29.23 -30.99
C LEU A 85 10.41 29.54 -30.59
#